data_AF-A0A1S3QS59-F1
#
_entry.id   AF-A0A1S3QS59-F1
#
_cell.length_a   1.000
_cell.length_b   1.000
_cell.length_c   1.000
_cell.angle_alpha   90.00
_cell.angle_beta   90.00
_cell.angle_gamma   90.00
#
_symmetry.space_group_name_H-M   'P 1'
#
loop_
_entity.id
_entity.type
_entity.pdbx_description
1 polymer ?
#
loop_
_entity_poly.entity_id
_entity_poly.type
_entity_poly.pdbx_seq_one_letter_code
_entity_poly.pdbx_strand_id
1 'polypeptide(L)'
;EVIDPLGAQPKRLDFSSFNPLADPDFCYYDNGLLKSVKLGDLHSHEFFRLLSLCHTVMSEEKKEGELMYKAQSPDEGALVTAARNFGFVFRSRTPGTVTVTELGRPVTYTLLAILDFNNIRKRMSVIGIHIHAYALTQARTHLDIQ
;
A
#
# COMPACT_ATOMS: atom_id res chain seq x y z
N GLU A 1 -13.98 6.24 46.07
CA GLU A 1 -13.42 6.91 44.88
C GLU A 1 -14.14 6.37 43.65
N VAL A 2 -14.64 7.25 42.79
CA VAL A 2 -15.35 6.87 41.56
C VAL A 2 -14.30 6.52 40.52
N ILE A 3 -14.20 5.23 40.16
CA ILE A 3 -13.36 4.75 39.07
C ILE A 3 -14.19 4.85 37.79
N ASP A 4 -13.70 5.62 36.82
CA ASP A 4 -14.30 5.79 35.49
C ASP A 4 -14.49 4.41 34.79
N PRO A 5 -15.72 4.05 34.37
CA PRO A 5 -16.00 2.75 33.76
C PRO A 5 -15.59 2.65 32.28
N LEU A 6 -15.01 3.70 31.67
CA LEU A 6 -14.50 3.64 30.29
C LEU A 6 -12.97 3.67 30.29
N GLY A 7 -12.37 2.49 30.10
CA GLY A 7 -10.95 2.37 29.78
C GLY A 7 -10.55 3.32 28.64
N ALA A 8 -9.35 3.89 28.73
CA ALA A 8 -8.83 4.89 27.80
C ALA A 8 -9.19 4.53 26.34
N GLN A 9 -9.95 5.40 25.69
CA GLN A 9 -10.33 5.21 24.29
C GLN A 9 -9.06 5.03 23.44
N PRO A 10 -9.01 4.03 22.55
CA PRO A 10 -7.82 3.78 21.75
C PRO A 10 -7.51 5.02 20.91
N LYS A 11 -6.29 5.55 21.07
CA LYS A 11 -5.85 6.74 20.35
C LYS A 11 -5.68 6.40 18.86
N ARG A 12 -6.38 7.12 17.99
CA ARG A 12 -6.20 7.04 16.53
C ARG A 12 -4.74 7.28 16.16
N LEU A 13 -4.21 6.44 15.28
CA LEU A 13 -2.84 6.60 14.79
C LEU A 13 -2.73 7.77 13.84
N ASP A 14 -1.60 8.46 13.92
CA ASP A 14 -1.19 9.48 12.97
C ASP A 14 -0.17 8.90 11.99
N PHE A 15 -0.57 8.80 10.72
CA PHE A 15 0.26 8.30 9.63
C PHE A 15 1.04 9.41 8.93
N SER A 16 0.67 10.68 9.09
CA SER A 16 1.22 11.81 8.33
C SER A 16 2.73 11.99 8.52
N SER A 17 3.22 11.74 9.74
CA SER A 17 4.66 11.77 10.07
C SER A 17 5.48 10.69 9.35
N PHE A 18 4.84 9.59 8.96
CA PHE A 18 5.48 8.44 8.32
C PHE A 18 5.26 8.41 6.81
N ASN A 19 4.09 8.86 6.37
CA ASN A 19 3.68 8.90 4.98
C ASN A 19 2.98 10.23 4.68
N PRO A 20 3.61 11.14 3.91
CA PRO A 20 2.99 12.42 3.56
C PRO A 20 1.77 12.27 2.64
N LEU A 21 1.62 11.10 2.00
CA LEU A 21 0.47 10.77 1.18
C LEU A 21 -0.62 10.06 1.99
N ALA A 22 -0.56 10.00 3.32
CA ALA A 22 -1.60 9.39 4.14
C ALA A 22 -2.97 10.04 3.89
N ASP A 23 -4.03 9.24 4.04
CA ASP A 23 -5.39 9.74 3.93
C ASP A 23 -5.81 10.34 5.29
N PRO A 24 -6.20 11.63 5.36
CA PRO A 24 -6.53 12.30 6.62
C PRO A 24 -7.80 11.76 7.28
N ASP A 25 -8.63 11.00 6.58
CA ASP A 25 -9.87 10.43 7.11
C ASP A 25 -9.70 8.97 7.56
N PHE A 26 -8.54 8.35 7.28
CA PHE A 26 -8.27 6.97 7.65
C PHE A 26 -8.13 6.75 9.16
N CYS A 27 -9.06 6.00 9.73
CA CYS A 27 -9.08 5.67 11.16
C CYS A 27 -8.51 4.27 11.40
N TYR A 28 -7.40 4.18 12.13
CA TYR A 28 -6.78 2.93 12.55
C TYR A 28 -6.17 3.09 13.94
N TYR A 29 -6.12 2.01 14.71
CA TYR A 29 -5.82 2.06 16.15
C TYR A 29 -4.72 1.08 16.60
N ASP A 30 -4.41 0.05 15.82
CA ASP A 30 -3.43 -0.96 16.20
C ASP A 30 -1.99 -0.48 15.92
N ASN A 31 -1.27 -0.14 17.00
CA ASN A 31 0.12 0.26 16.94
C ASN A 31 1.06 -0.90 16.56
N GLY A 32 0.68 -2.14 16.85
CA GLY A 32 1.48 -3.34 16.58
C GLY A 32 1.73 -3.51 15.10
N LEU A 33 0.68 -3.47 14.28
CA LEU A 33 0.81 -3.59 12.83
C LEU A 33 1.66 -2.46 12.23
N LEU A 34 1.46 -1.21 12.68
CA LEU A 34 2.26 -0.08 12.21
C LEU A 34 3.74 -0.24 12.56
N LYS A 35 4.05 -0.77 13.75
CA LYS A 35 5.42 -1.09 14.15
C LYS A 35 6.02 -2.19 13.28
N SER A 36 5.29 -3.27 13.02
CA SER A 36 5.77 -4.36 12.14
C SER A 36 6.14 -3.84 10.75
N VAL A 37 5.29 -2.99 10.15
CA VAL A 37 5.59 -2.35 8.86
C VAL A 37 6.83 -1.46 8.95
N LYS A 38 6.94 -0.62 9.98
CA LYS A 38 8.10 0.27 10.18
C LYS A 38 9.41 -0.48 10.42
N LEU A 39 9.34 -1.64 11.06
CA LEU A 39 10.50 -2.51 11.32
C LEU A 39 10.90 -3.35 10.10
N GLY A 40 10.16 -3.28 9.00
CA GLY A 40 10.49 -4.03 7.80
C GLY A 40 10.05 -5.49 7.84
N ASP A 41 9.03 -5.84 8.64
CA ASP A 41 8.50 -7.20 8.67
C ASP A 41 8.04 -7.64 7.28
N LEU A 42 8.60 -8.75 6.81
CA LEU A 42 8.41 -9.24 5.45
C LEU A 42 6.92 -9.52 5.16
N HIS A 43 6.23 -10.22 6.06
CA HIS A 43 4.84 -10.60 5.86
C HIS A 43 3.91 -9.39 5.86
N SER A 44 4.17 -8.42 6.73
CA SER A 44 3.43 -7.15 6.75
C SER A 44 3.62 -6.37 5.44
N HIS A 45 4.85 -6.33 4.91
CA HIS A 45 5.13 -5.67 3.64
C HIS A 45 4.47 -6.38 2.47
N GLU A 46 4.57 -7.70 2.40
CA GLU A 46 3.91 -8.50 1.36
C GLU A 46 2.40 -8.33 1.39
N PHE A 47 1.80 -8.32 2.58
CA PHE A 47 0.36 -8.10 2.75
C PHE A 47 -0.09 -6.76 2.16
N PHE A 48 0.53 -5.64 2.56
CA PHE A 48 0.13 -4.33 2.05
C PHE A 48 0.50 -4.11 0.58
N ARG A 49 1.61 -4.71 0.11
CA ARG A 49 1.95 -4.75 -1.31
C ARG A 49 0.84 -5.44 -2.10
N LEU A 50 0.37 -6.60 -1.67
CA LEU A 50 -0.75 -7.30 -2.33
C LEU A 50 -2.01 -6.44 -2.36
N LEU A 51 -2.36 -5.78 -1.25
CA LEU A 51 -3.50 -4.86 -1.22
C LEU A 51 -3.36 -3.67 -2.18
N SER A 52 -2.14 -3.20 -2.44
CA SER A 52 -1.86 -2.10 -3.38
C SER A 52 -1.81 -2.53 -4.87
N LEU A 53 -1.83 -3.84 -5.15
CA LEU A 53 -1.71 -4.39 -6.50
C LEU A 53 -2.99 -5.11 -6.96
N CYS A 54 -3.62 -5.87 -6.07
CA CYS A 54 -4.70 -6.82 -6.38
C CYS A 54 -6.10 -6.21 -6.22
N HIS A 55 -6.39 -5.17 -7.00
CA HIS A 55 -7.68 -4.47 -7.00
C HIS A 55 -7.99 -3.91 -8.41
N THR A 56 -9.15 -3.32 -8.63
CA THR A 56 -9.53 -2.52 -9.82
C THR A 56 -9.78 -1.05 -9.51
N VAL A 57 -9.54 -0.62 -8.26
CA VAL A 57 -9.58 0.80 -7.87
C VAL A 57 -8.79 1.68 -8.84
N MET A 58 -9.41 2.77 -9.27
CA MET A 58 -8.78 3.80 -10.09
C MET A 58 -8.23 4.91 -9.20
N SER A 59 -7.05 5.39 -9.57
CA SER A 59 -6.37 6.50 -8.90
C SER A 59 -6.46 7.75 -9.76
N GLU A 60 -6.90 8.85 -9.15
CA GLU A 60 -6.91 10.18 -9.74
C GLU A 60 -6.05 11.12 -8.90
N GLU A 61 -5.02 11.71 -9.50
CA GLU A 61 -4.16 12.67 -8.85
C GLU A 61 -4.22 13.99 -9.62
N LYS A 62 -4.80 15.02 -8.99
CA LYS A 62 -4.93 16.35 -9.62
C LYS A 62 -3.66 17.18 -9.46
N LYS A 63 -3.01 17.03 -8.30
CA LYS A 63 -1.74 17.63 -7.91
C LYS A 63 -0.99 16.64 -7.02
N GLU A 64 0.31 16.81 -6.90
CA GLU A 64 1.12 16.01 -6.00
C GLU A 64 0.55 16.06 -4.56
N GLY A 65 0.17 14.89 -4.05
CA GLY A 65 -0.46 14.75 -2.72
C GLY A 65 -2.00 14.76 -2.71
N GLU A 66 -2.65 15.26 -3.76
CA GLU A 66 -4.12 15.24 -3.91
C GLU A 66 -4.58 13.95 -4.62
N LEU A 67 -4.35 12.82 -3.96
CA LEU A 67 -4.67 11.48 -4.46
C LEU A 67 -6.09 11.05 -4.05
N MET A 68 -6.92 10.69 -5.03
CA MET A 68 -8.30 10.22 -4.83
C MET A 68 -8.48 8.80 -5.41
N TYR A 69 -9.13 7.92 -4.64
CA TYR A 69 -9.44 6.57 -5.07
C TYR A 69 -10.92 6.40 -5.42
N LYS A 70 -11.18 5.82 -6.59
CA LYS A 70 -12.51 5.43 -7.05
C LYS A 70 -12.59 3.93 -7.17
N ALA A 71 -13.36 3.30 -6.28
CA ALA A 71 -13.55 1.86 -6.24
C ALA A 71 -14.97 1.48 -6.68
N GLN A 72 -15.13 0.26 -7.19
CA GLN A 72 -16.46 -0.27 -7.54
C GLN A 72 -17.22 -0.79 -6.31
N SER A 73 -16.48 -1.13 -5.24
CA SER A 73 -17.04 -1.50 -3.94
C SER A 73 -16.37 -0.72 -2.81
N PRO A 74 -17.10 -0.44 -1.71
CA PRO A 74 -16.53 0.28 -0.56
C PRO A 74 -15.43 -0.53 0.14
N ASP A 75 -15.57 -1.85 0.21
CA ASP A 75 -14.59 -2.74 0.84
C ASP A 75 -13.24 -2.70 0.12
N GLU A 76 -13.28 -2.74 -1.21
CA GLU A 76 -12.07 -2.66 -2.03
C GLU A 76 -11.38 -1.30 -1.86
N GLY A 77 -12.15 -0.21 -1.88
CA GLY A 77 -11.62 1.13 -1.61
C GLY A 77 -10.96 1.23 -0.24
N ALA A 78 -11.59 0.67 0.80
CA ALA A 78 -11.05 0.65 2.15
C ALA A 78 -9.71 -0.10 2.25
N LEU A 79 -9.57 -1.24 1.55
CA LEU A 79 -8.32 -2.02 1.53
C LEU A 79 -7.18 -1.27 0.84
N VAL A 80 -7.44 -0.62 -0.29
CA VAL A 80 -6.42 0.18 -1.00
C VAL A 80 -6.06 1.44 -0.20
N THR A 81 -7.04 2.09 0.44
CA THR A 81 -6.78 3.21 1.35
C THR A 81 -5.96 2.76 2.57
N ALA A 82 -6.20 1.57 3.11
CA ALA A 82 -5.36 1.02 4.17
C ALA A 82 -3.92 0.86 3.68
N ALA A 83 -3.69 0.19 2.54
CA ALA A 83 -2.36 0.04 1.94
C ALA A 83 -1.65 1.39 1.76
N ARG A 84 -2.36 2.40 1.22
CA ARG A 84 -1.88 3.78 1.11
C ARG A 84 -1.38 4.30 2.45
N ASN A 85 -2.16 4.23 3.53
CA ASN A 85 -1.77 4.77 4.83
C ASN A 85 -0.55 4.07 5.43
N PHE A 86 -0.41 2.76 5.21
CA PHE A 86 0.77 1.99 5.62
C PHE A 86 1.98 2.16 4.70
N GLY A 87 1.93 3.08 3.74
CA GLY A 87 3.05 3.47 2.90
C GLY A 87 3.18 2.66 1.61
N PHE A 88 2.14 1.93 1.19
CA PHE A 88 2.06 1.21 -0.08
C PHE A 88 1.01 1.90 -0.95
N VAL A 89 1.41 3.03 -1.53
CA VAL A 89 0.50 3.98 -2.18
C VAL A 89 0.33 3.61 -3.64
N PHE A 90 -0.82 3.07 -4.03
CA PHE A 90 -1.17 2.87 -5.43
C PHE A 90 -1.25 4.24 -6.14
N ARG A 91 -0.47 4.42 -7.22
CA ARG A 91 -0.37 5.69 -7.96
C ARG A 91 -1.11 5.64 -9.27
N SER A 92 -0.82 4.63 -10.08
CA SER A 92 -1.39 4.51 -11.42
C SER A 92 -1.33 3.09 -11.95
N ARG A 93 -2.16 2.83 -12.96
CA ARG A 93 -2.19 1.58 -13.70
C ARG A 93 -2.26 1.87 -15.19
N THR A 94 -1.51 1.11 -15.96
CA THR A 94 -1.67 0.97 -17.41
C THR A 94 -2.09 -0.47 -17.73
N PRO A 95 -2.45 -0.80 -18.98
CA PRO A 95 -2.76 -2.18 -19.35
C PRO A 95 -1.64 -3.20 -19.04
N GLY A 96 -0.38 -2.75 -19.01
CA GLY A 96 0.78 -3.62 -18.78
C GLY A 96 1.52 -3.39 -17.46
N THR A 97 1.17 -2.35 -16.69
CA THR A 97 1.93 -2.01 -15.47
C THR A 97 1.07 -1.43 -14.35
N VAL A 98 1.55 -1.58 -13.11
CA VAL A 98 1.04 -0.88 -11.93
C VAL A 98 2.20 -0.17 -11.24
N THR A 99 2.02 1.10 -10.91
CA THR A 99 3.00 1.89 -10.17
C THR A 99 2.50 2.12 -8.75
N VAL A 100 3.33 1.75 -7.77
CA VAL A 100 3.09 1.92 -6.33
C VAL A 100 4.25 2.71 -5.75
N THR A 101 4.00 3.62 -4.81
CA THR A 101 5.05 4.16 -3.96
C THR A 101 5.13 3.33 -2.69
N GLU A 102 6.18 2.54 -2.55
CA GLU A 102 6.44 1.70 -1.38
C GLU A 102 7.42 2.40 -0.46
N LEU A 103 6.97 2.79 0.73
CA LEU A 103 7.76 3.42 1.78
C LEU A 103 8.57 4.62 1.25
N GLY A 104 7.93 5.44 0.42
CA GLY A 104 8.53 6.62 -0.23
C GLY A 104 9.32 6.35 -1.51
N ARG A 105 9.40 5.10 -1.97
CA ARG A 105 10.11 4.73 -3.21
C ARG A 105 9.14 4.29 -4.31
N PRO A 106 9.19 4.87 -5.51
CA PRO A 106 8.38 4.38 -6.62
C PRO A 106 8.85 3.00 -7.10
N VAL A 107 7.90 2.08 -7.23
CA VAL A 107 8.09 0.71 -7.74
C VAL A 107 7.06 0.47 -8.84
N THR A 108 7.50 -0.03 -9.99
CA THR A 108 6.61 -0.38 -11.10
C THR A 108 6.63 -1.89 -11.33
N TYR A 109 5.44 -2.47 -11.31
CA TYR A 109 5.15 -3.88 -11.52
C TYR A 109 4.68 -4.11 -12.94
N THR A 110 5.21 -5.15 -13.59
CA THR A 110 4.67 -5.60 -14.88
C THR A 110 3.51 -6.54 -14.63
N LEU A 111 2.35 -6.22 -15.19
CA LEU A 111 1.16 -7.08 -15.15
C LEU A 111 1.27 -8.15 -16.25
N LEU A 112 1.15 -9.41 -15.86
CA LEU A 112 1.06 -10.53 -16.79
C LEU A 112 -0.39 -10.92 -17.09
N ALA A 113 -1.25 -10.88 -16.07
CA ALA A 113 -2.68 -11.10 -16.23
C ALA A 113 -3.47 -10.48 -15.09
N ILE A 114 -4.63 -9.91 -15.41
CA ILE A 114 -5.68 -9.61 -14.43
C ILE A 114 -6.80 -10.62 -14.65
N LEU A 115 -7.16 -11.34 -13.59
CA LEU A 115 -8.29 -12.27 -13.56
C LEU A 115 -9.40 -11.61 -12.75
N ASP A 116 -10.32 -10.97 -13.46
CA ASP A 116 -11.42 -10.22 -12.85
C ASP A 116 -12.30 -11.10 -11.96
N PHE A 117 -12.91 -10.44 -10.97
CA PHE A 117 -13.92 -11.06 -10.13
C PHE A 117 -15.07 -11.58 -11.00
N ASN A 118 -15.44 -12.83 -10.80
CA ASN A 118 -16.69 -13.36 -11.33
C ASN A 118 -17.40 -14.20 -10.26
N ASN A 119 -18.72 -14.21 -10.31
CA ASN A 119 -19.57 -14.87 -9.32
C ASN A 119 -19.35 -16.40 -9.22
N ILE A 120 -18.75 -17.02 -10.25
CA ILE A 120 -18.37 -18.44 -10.24
C ILE A 120 -17.08 -18.67 -9.44
N ARG A 121 -16.07 -17.78 -9.58
CA ARG A 121 -14.77 -17.89 -8.92
C ARG A 121 -14.76 -17.32 -7.51
N LYS A 122 -15.61 -16.34 -7.21
CA LYS A 122 -15.68 -15.61 -5.93
C LYS A 122 -14.34 -14.99 -5.48
N ARG A 123 -13.39 -14.81 -6.39
CA ARG A 123 -12.07 -14.21 -6.15
C ARG A 123 -11.58 -13.46 -7.39
N MET A 124 -10.93 -12.33 -7.17
CA MET A 124 -10.11 -11.64 -8.16
C MET A 124 -8.64 -12.05 -7.97
N SER A 125 -7.85 -12.11 -9.02
CA SER A 125 -6.41 -12.38 -8.92
C SER A 125 -5.63 -11.52 -9.89
N VAL A 126 -4.47 -11.03 -9.47
CA VAL A 126 -3.53 -10.32 -10.33
C VAL A 126 -2.24 -11.13 -10.37
N ILE A 127 -1.73 -11.38 -11.58
CA ILE A 127 -0.44 -12.03 -11.81
C ILE A 127 0.49 -10.94 -12.34
N GLY A 128 1.60 -10.70 -11.66
CA GLY A 128 2.60 -9.72 -12.07
C GLY A 128 4.01 -10.16 -11.74
N ILE A 129 4.98 -9.63 -12.48
CA ILE A 129 6.41 -9.82 -12.19
C ILE A 129 6.83 -8.70 -11.24
N HIS A 130 7.23 -9.08 -10.02
CA HIS A 130 8.00 -8.21 -9.15
C HIS A 130 9.45 -8.23 -9.63
N ILE A 131 9.87 -7.21 -10.38
CA ILE A 131 11.29 -7.05 -10.72
C ILE A 131 11.99 -6.58 -9.44
N HIS A 132 12.54 -7.51 -8.67
CA HIS A 132 13.46 -7.15 -7.60
C HIS A 132 14.67 -6.46 -8.24
N ALA A 133 14.72 -5.13 -8.14
CA ALA A 133 15.91 -4.35 -8.47
C ALA A 133 17.04 -4.60 -7.44
N TYR A 134 17.34 -5.85 -7.11
CA TYR A 134 18.54 -6.23 -6.36
C TYR A 134 19.80 -6.20 -7.26
N ALA A 135 19.64 -6.18 -8.59
CA ALA A 135 20.78 -6.28 -9.51
C ALA A 135 21.50 -4.95 -9.80
N LEU A 136 20.93 -3.78 -9.49
CA LEU A 136 21.58 -2.48 -9.81
C LEU A 136 22.37 -1.86 -8.65
N THR A 137 22.19 -2.35 -7.41
CA THR A 137 22.96 -1.83 -6.26
C THR A 137 24.32 -2.52 -6.11
N GLN A 138 24.48 -3.78 -6.54
CA GLN A 138 25.79 -4.46 -6.52
C GLN A 138 26.71 -4.06 -7.68
N ALA A 139 26.17 -3.53 -8.78
CA ALA A 139 26.98 -3.04 -9.89
C ALA A 139 27.69 -1.70 -9.59
N ARG A 140 27.20 -0.92 -8.62
CA ARG A 140 27.79 0.38 -8.27
C ARG A 140 28.95 0.29 -7.29
N THR A 141 28.95 -0.69 -6.38
CA THR A 141 30.06 -0.90 -5.44
C THR A 141 31.31 -1.52 -6.07
N HIS A 142 31.23 -2.06 -7.29
CA HIS A 142 32.40 -2.59 -8.01
C HIS A 142 33.05 -1.56 -8.96
N LEU A 143 32.40 -0.42 -9.24
CA LEU A 143 32.96 0.63 -10.12
C LEU A 143 33.64 1.77 -9.34
N ASP A 144 33.50 1.82 -8.01
CA ASP A 144 34.17 2.81 -7.15
C ASP A 144 35.46 2.27 -6.48
N ILE A 145 35.96 1.08 -6.90
CA ILE A 145 37.21 0.46 -6.41
C ILE A 145 38.17 0.11 -7.58
N GLN A 146 38.12 0.85 -8.69
CA GLN A 146 39.18 0.90 -9.71
C GLN A 146 39.55 2.34 -10.00
#